data_AF-A0A7W4Z2F5-F1
#
_entry.id   AF-A0A7W4Z2F5-F1
#
_cell.length_a   1.000
_cell.length_b   1.000
_cell.length_c   1.000
_cell.angle_alpha   90.00
_cell.angle_beta   90.00
_cell.angle_gamma   90.00
#
_symmetry.space_group_name_H-M   'P 1'
#
loop_
_entity.id
_entity.type
_entity.pdbx_description
1 polymer ?
#
loop_
_entity_poly.entity_id
_entity_poly.type
_entity_poly.pdbx_seq_one_letter_code
_entity_poly.pdbx_strand_id
1 'polypeptide(L)'
;MTWTPAALQAVAGEAQGFPYLLQVLAHATWDAAQPSAAGDVLDLDQMHAGLPLADDQLTAMYAARWAAATDLEKQIMSVMAQAGTPTVTRAEIATALGRPTQALGVPRERLIDKGIIEPASRGEVRFTMPGFDRYIRETLATEAPSAADPAPGSLDAGRRRRKLPSASDRGSDAPRR
;
A
#
# COMPACT_ATOMS: atom_id res chain seq x y z
N MET A 1 -17.40 -9.49 33.58
CA MET A 1 -17.43 -9.45 32.11
C MET A 1 -17.28 -10.86 31.56
N THR A 2 -18.04 -11.21 30.54
CA THR A 2 -17.97 -12.52 29.87
C THR A 2 -17.90 -12.35 28.36
N TRP A 3 -17.17 -13.21 27.67
CA TRP A 3 -17.19 -13.26 26.20
C TRP A 3 -18.13 -14.35 25.73
N THR A 4 -18.90 -14.08 24.68
CA THR A 4 -19.63 -15.15 24.01
C THR A 4 -18.64 -16.08 23.29
N PRO A 5 -18.94 -17.39 23.18
CA PRO A 5 -18.12 -18.30 22.39
C PRO A 5 -17.94 -17.85 20.94
N ALA A 6 -18.99 -17.26 20.33
CA ALA A 6 -18.93 -16.76 18.97
C ALA A 6 -17.93 -15.60 18.81
N ALA A 7 -17.93 -14.64 19.73
CA ALA A 7 -16.96 -13.54 19.71
C ALA A 7 -15.52 -14.03 19.90
N LEU A 8 -15.28 -14.99 20.81
CA LEU A 8 -13.95 -15.59 20.98
C LEU A 8 -13.46 -16.29 19.72
N GLN A 9 -14.33 -17.06 19.06
CA GLN A 9 -13.99 -17.75 17.81
C GLN A 9 -13.71 -16.75 16.67
N ALA A 10 -14.50 -15.69 16.57
CA ALA A 10 -14.28 -14.63 15.58
C ALA A 10 -12.94 -13.94 15.80
N VAL A 11 -12.65 -13.47 17.02
CA VAL A 11 -11.37 -12.80 17.36
C VAL A 11 -10.18 -13.74 17.14
N ALA A 12 -10.28 -15.01 17.52
CA ALA A 12 -9.22 -15.99 17.28
C ALA A 12 -9.02 -16.29 15.78
N GLY A 13 -10.12 -16.33 15.01
CA GLY A 13 -10.10 -16.51 13.57
C GLY A 13 -9.42 -15.34 12.86
N GLU A 14 -9.81 -14.10 13.19
CA GLU A 14 -9.20 -12.88 12.63
C GLU A 14 -7.71 -12.74 13.01
N ALA A 15 -7.31 -13.24 14.19
CA ALA A 15 -5.90 -13.23 14.60
C ALA A 15 -4.99 -14.12 13.73
N GLN A 16 -5.53 -15.07 12.96
CA GLN A 16 -4.79 -15.92 12.02
C GLN A 16 -3.55 -16.62 12.65
N GLY A 17 -3.60 -16.91 13.95
CA GLY A 17 -2.49 -17.52 14.70
C GLY A 17 -1.40 -16.56 15.16
N PHE A 18 -1.56 -15.24 14.99
CA PHE A 18 -0.62 -14.23 15.44
C PHE A 18 -1.01 -13.67 16.82
N PRO A 19 -0.22 -13.93 17.89
CA PRO A 19 -0.57 -13.50 19.25
C PRO A 19 -0.76 -11.99 19.38
N TYR A 20 -0.01 -11.19 18.62
CA TYR A 20 -0.16 -9.74 18.65
C TYR A 20 -1.50 -9.27 18.07
N LEU A 21 -1.95 -9.84 16.93
CA LEU A 21 -3.27 -9.52 16.39
C LEU A 21 -4.37 -9.86 17.38
N LEU A 22 -4.25 -11.01 18.06
CA LEU A 22 -5.21 -11.41 19.08
C LEU A 22 -5.34 -10.35 20.18
N GLN A 23 -4.21 -9.80 20.64
CA GLN A 23 -4.19 -8.76 21.66
C GLN A 23 -4.84 -7.46 21.17
N VAL A 24 -4.51 -7.02 19.95
CA VAL A 24 -5.08 -5.80 19.36
C VAL A 24 -6.59 -5.93 19.19
N LEU A 25 -7.06 -7.04 18.61
CA LEU A 25 -8.49 -7.30 18.39
C LEU A 25 -9.25 -7.39 19.72
N ALA A 26 -8.71 -8.08 20.71
CA ALA A 26 -9.32 -8.20 22.03
C ALA A 26 -9.40 -6.85 22.75
N HIS A 27 -8.33 -6.06 22.69
CA HIS A 27 -8.29 -4.73 23.30
C HIS A 27 -9.27 -3.78 22.61
N ALA A 28 -9.30 -3.75 21.28
CA ALA A 28 -10.22 -2.90 20.53
C ALA A 28 -11.68 -3.26 20.77
N THR A 29 -11.99 -4.56 20.87
CA THR A 29 -13.33 -5.05 21.23
C THR A 29 -13.72 -4.60 22.64
N TRP A 30 -12.80 -4.69 23.60
CA TRP A 30 -13.01 -4.22 24.96
C TRP A 30 -13.25 -2.70 25.01
N ASP A 31 -12.43 -1.93 24.31
CA ASP A 31 -12.51 -0.48 24.29
C ASP A 31 -13.81 0.02 23.64
N ALA A 32 -14.26 -0.63 22.56
CA ALA A 32 -15.53 -0.32 21.91
C ALA A 32 -16.73 -0.61 22.81
N ALA A 33 -16.67 -1.68 23.59
CA ALA A 33 -17.76 -2.06 24.49
C ALA A 33 -17.91 -1.17 25.72
N GLN A 34 -16.86 -0.42 26.09
CA GLN A 34 -16.81 0.41 27.29
C GLN A 34 -17.44 -0.27 28.52
N PRO A 35 -17.03 -1.51 28.85
CA PRO A 35 -17.72 -2.30 29.86
C PRO A 35 -17.64 -1.62 31.23
N SER A 36 -18.80 -1.56 31.88
CA SER A 36 -18.96 -1.15 33.27
C SER A 36 -18.65 -2.31 34.22
N ALA A 37 -18.60 -2.03 35.53
CA ALA A 37 -18.41 -3.07 36.54
C ALA A 37 -19.55 -4.13 36.59
N ALA A 38 -20.65 -3.93 35.85
CA ALA A 38 -21.85 -4.75 35.92
C ALA A 38 -21.93 -5.78 34.79
N GLY A 39 -21.18 -6.89 34.91
CA GLY A 39 -21.55 -8.14 34.23
C GLY A 39 -21.58 -8.14 32.69
N ASP A 40 -20.98 -7.16 32.02
CA ASP A 40 -21.12 -6.97 30.57
C ASP A 40 -20.68 -8.18 29.73
N VAL A 41 -21.35 -8.35 28.59
CA VAL A 41 -21.13 -9.43 27.63
C VAL A 41 -20.48 -8.87 26.37
N LEU A 42 -19.32 -9.42 25.99
CA LEU A 42 -18.68 -9.13 24.71
C LEU A 42 -19.13 -10.17 23.67
N ASP A 43 -19.96 -9.72 22.75
CA ASP A 43 -20.49 -10.49 21.63
C ASP A 43 -19.93 -10.01 20.28
N LEU A 44 -20.50 -10.50 19.18
CA LEU A 44 -20.05 -10.15 17.84
C LEU A 44 -20.26 -8.66 17.53
N ASP A 45 -21.27 -8.02 18.10
CA ASP A 45 -21.55 -6.61 17.83
C ASP A 45 -20.44 -5.73 18.41
N GLN A 46 -19.99 -6.04 19.64
CA GLN A 46 -18.85 -5.35 20.25
C GLN A 46 -17.54 -5.62 19.51
N MET A 47 -17.35 -6.86 19.03
CA MET A 47 -16.18 -7.21 18.24
C MET A 47 -16.15 -6.42 16.93
N HIS A 48 -17.26 -6.35 16.20
CA HIS A 48 -17.36 -5.56 14.96
C HIS A 48 -17.19 -4.07 15.22
N ALA A 49 -17.75 -3.54 16.32
CA ALA A 49 -17.57 -2.14 16.71
C ALA A 49 -16.11 -1.80 17.03
N GLY A 50 -15.33 -2.78 17.50
CA GLY A 50 -13.89 -2.63 17.75
C GLY A 50 -13.01 -2.73 16.51
N LEU A 51 -13.48 -3.30 15.40
CA LEU A 51 -12.65 -3.50 14.20
C LEU A 51 -12.00 -2.21 13.66
N PRO A 52 -12.70 -1.05 13.57
CA PRO A 52 -12.06 0.18 13.13
C PRO A 52 -10.90 0.62 14.03
N LEU A 53 -11.05 0.48 15.36
CA LEU A 53 -9.98 0.82 16.32
C LEU A 53 -8.77 -0.10 16.17
N ALA A 54 -9.02 -1.40 15.95
CA ALA A 54 -7.96 -2.36 15.65
C ALA A 54 -7.25 -2.00 14.34
N ASP A 55 -7.99 -1.68 13.28
CA ASP A 55 -7.43 -1.32 11.97
C ASP A 55 -6.60 -0.05 12.03
N ASP A 56 -7.05 0.98 12.76
CA ASP A 56 -6.29 2.21 13.01
C ASP A 56 -4.95 1.92 13.71
N GLN A 57 -4.99 1.09 14.76
CA GLN A 57 -3.79 0.71 15.52
C GLN A 57 -2.81 -0.09 14.64
N LEU A 58 -3.31 -1.03 13.84
CA LEU A 58 -2.50 -1.81 12.92
C LEU A 58 -1.91 -0.93 11.82
N THR A 59 -2.70 -0.04 11.24
CA THR A 59 -2.29 0.91 10.20
C THR A 59 -1.19 1.83 10.69
N ALA A 60 -1.32 2.39 11.89
CA ALA A 60 -0.27 3.21 12.50
C ALA A 60 1.05 2.44 12.68
N MET A 61 0.94 1.18 13.13
CA MET A 61 2.09 0.29 13.31
C MET A 61 2.77 -0.09 11.98
N TYR A 62 1.98 -0.32 10.92
CA TYR A 62 2.49 -0.57 9.56
C TYR A 62 3.16 0.68 8.99
N ALA A 63 2.53 1.85 9.13
CA ALA A 63 3.04 3.13 8.66
C ALA A 63 4.40 3.46 9.29
N ALA A 64 4.57 3.22 10.59
CA ALA A 64 5.85 3.41 11.27
C ALA A 64 6.97 2.53 10.68
N ARG A 65 6.67 1.27 10.34
CA ARG A 65 7.65 0.35 9.72
C ARG A 65 7.97 0.72 8.29
N TRP A 66 6.96 1.11 7.51
CA TRP A 66 7.15 1.61 6.15
C TRP A 66 8.02 2.88 6.16
N ALA A 67 7.74 3.83 7.04
CA ALA A 67 8.50 5.08 7.15
C ALA A 67 9.95 4.87 7.58
N ALA A 68 10.22 3.87 8.44
CA ALA A 68 11.57 3.54 8.90
C ALA A 68 12.41 2.76 7.87
N ALA A 69 11.83 2.34 6.75
CA ALA A 69 12.53 1.64 5.69
C ALA A 69 13.22 2.60 4.72
N THR A 70 14.43 2.26 4.29
CA THR A 70 15.14 2.96 3.21
C THR A 70 14.46 2.71 1.85
N ASP A 71 14.77 3.50 0.83
CA ASP A 71 14.17 3.36 -0.50
C ASP A 71 14.36 1.95 -1.10
N LEU A 72 15.54 1.35 -0.94
CA LEU A 72 15.80 0.00 -1.44
C LEU A 72 15.07 -1.06 -0.60
N GLU A 73 14.93 -0.85 0.70
CA GLU A 73 14.13 -1.74 1.56
C GLU A 73 12.64 -1.66 1.20
N LYS A 74 12.11 -0.45 0.94
CA LYS A 74 10.75 -0.25 0.43
C LYS A 74 10.54 -0.96 -0.90
N GLN A 75 11.49 -0.84 -1.85
CA GLN A 75 11.43 -1.57 -3.12
C GLN A 75 11.36 -3.09 -2.92
N ILE A 76 12.15 -3.65 -2.00
CA ILE A 76 12.10 -5.08 -1.66
C ILE A 76 10.73 -5.47 -1.12
N MET A 77 10.23 -4.71 -0.13
CA MET A 77 8.92 -4.96 0.47
C MET A 77 7.77 -4.82 -0.53
N SER A 78 7.85 -3.86 -1.46
CA SER A 78 6.87 -3.68 -2.54
C SER A 78 6.81 -4.90 -3.45
N VAL A 79 7.97 -5.45 -3.84
CA VAL A 79 8.02 -6.69 -4.64
C VAL A 79 7.43 -7.86 -3.85
N MET A 80 7.78 -8.00 -2.57
CA MET A 80 7.22 -9.04 -1.72
C MET A 80 5.68 -8.94 -1.62
N ALA A 81 5.17 -7.72 -1.44
CA ALA A 81 3.74 -7.45 -1.35
C ALA A 81 2.99 -7.73 -2.67
N GLN A 82 3.64 -7.58 -3.81
CA GLN A 82 3.06 -7.82 -5.14
C GLN A 82 3.17 -9.28 -5.59
N ALA A 83 4.05 -10.09 -4.99
CA ALA A 83 4.25 -11.49 -5.36
C ALA A 83 2.98 -12.36 -5.20
N GLY A 84 2.05 -11.96 -4.32
CA GLY A 84 0.80 -12.69 -4.08
C GLY A 84 0.98 -14.04 -3.39
N THR A 85 2.20 -14.35 -2.94
CA THR A 85 2.57 -15.56 -2.21
C THR A 85 3.00 -15.21 -0.77
N PRO A 86 2.82 -16.12 0.21
CA PRO A 86 3.26 -15.88 1.59
C PRO A 86 4.79 -15.73 1.74
N THR A 87 5.55 -16.32 0.83
CA THR A 87 7.01 -16.37 0.83
C THR A 87 7.55 -15.97 -0.53
N VAL A 88 8.71 -15.32 -0.54
CA VAL A 88 9.40 -14.90 -1.78
C VAL A 88 10.89 -15.19 -1.64
N THR A 89 11.51 -15.70 -2.70
CA THR A 89 12.94 -15.95 -2.74
C THR A 89 13.73 -14.67 -2.98
N ARG A 90 14.97 -14.63 -2.50
CA ARG A 90 15.91 -13.54 -2.83
C ARG A 90 16.13 -13.40 -4.35
N ALA A 91 16.05 -14.50 -5.10
CA ALA A 91 16.24 -14.50 -6.55
C ALA A 91 15.06 -13.82 -7.27
N GLU A 92 13.82 -14.11 -6.87
CA GLU A 92 12.64 -13.44 -7.42
C GLU A 92 12.67 -11.94 -7.16
N ILE A 93 13.03 -11.52 -5.95
CA ILE A 93 13.19 -10.10 -5.60
C ILE A 93 14.26 -9.45 -6.48
N ALA A 94 15.40 -10.11 -6.66
CA ALA A 94 16.49 -9.61 -7.48
C ALA A 94 16.08 -9.43 -8.95
N THR A 95 15.39 -10.43 -9.52
CA THR A 95 14.85 -10.39 -10.87
C THR A 95 13.85 -9.26 -11.04
N ALA A 96 12.89 -9.12 -10.13
CA ALA A 96 11.87 -8.07 -10.20
C ALA A 96 12.47 -6.66 -10.11
N LEU A 97 13.55 -6.49 -9.33
CA LEU A 97 14.24 -5.20 -9.20
C LEU A 97 15.30 -4.95 -10.29
N GLY A 98 15.58 -5.92 -11.17
CA GLY A 98 16.66 -5.83 -12.16
C GLY A 98 18.05 -5.67 -11.52
N ARG A 99 18.27 -6.28 -10.34
CA ARG A 99 19.50 -6.15 -9.56
C ARG A 99 20.16 -7.52 -9.34
N PRO A 100 21.50 -7.57 -9.17
CA PRO A 100 22.15 -8.81 -8.76
C PRO A 100 21.73 -9.18 -7.33
N THR A 101 21.57 -10.48 -7.04
CA THR A 101 21.19 -10.99 -5.72
C THR A 101 22.10 -10.51 -4.58
N GLN A 102 23.36 -10.18 -4.91
CA GLN A 102 24.37 -9.76 -3.92
C GLN A 102 24.08 -8.34 -3.41
N ALA A 103 23.48 -7.49 -4.25
CA ALA A 103 23.07 -6.15 -3.85
C ALA A 103 21.92 -6.16 -2.84
N LEU A 104 21.23 -7.29 -2.67
CA LEU A 104 20.12 -7.44 -1.73
C LEU A 104 20.56 -7.97 -0.35
N GLY A 105 21.83 -8.35 -0.15
CA GLY A 105 22.30 -8.93 1.11
C GLY A 105 22.06 -8.01 2.31
N VAL A 106 22.70 -6.85 2.32
CA VAL A 106 22.62 -5.88 3.42
C VAL A 106 21.20 -5.35 3.65
N PRO A 107 20.43 -4.91 2.62
CA PRO A 107 19.06 -4.45 2.82
C PRO A 107 18.14 -5.54 3.40
N ARG A 108 18.32 -6.79 2.96
CA ARG A 108 17.55 -7.93 3.49
C ARG A 108 17.87 -8.17 4.96
N GLU A 109 19.15 -8.19 5.33
CA GLU A 109 19.58 -8.36 6.72
C GLU A 109 18.99 -7.26 7.62
N ARG A 110 19.05 -6.00 7.18
CA ARG A 110 18.44 -4.89 7.92
C ARG A 110 16.93 -5.03 8.09
N LEU A 111 16.20 -5.52 7.09
CA LEU A 111 14.76 -5.79 7.23
C LEU A 111 14.47 -6.90 8.24
N ILE A 112 15.36 -7.90 8.34
CA ILE A 112 15.28 -8.96 9.37
C ILE A 112 15.58 -8.38 10.74
N ASP A 113 16.63 -7.57 10.88
CA ASP A 113 17.01 -6.94 12.15
C ASP A 113 15.92 -5.99 12.66
N LYS A 114 15.22 -5.29 11.75
CA LYS A 114 14.03 -4.47 12.06
C LYS A 114 12.80 -5.30 12.43
N GLY A 115 12.85 -6.62 12.30
CA GLY A 115 11.74 -7.53 12.53
C GLY A 115 10.58 -7.34 11.54
N ILE A 116 10.84 -6.83 10.33
CA ILE A 116 9.82 -6.61 9.30
C ILE A 116 9.62 -7.87 8.44
N ILE A 117 10.71 -8.57 8.15
CA ILE A 117 10.70 -9.85 7.44
C ILE A 117 11.44 -10.90 8.26
N GLU A 118 11.15 -12.16 8.00
CA GLU A 118 11.86 -13.29 8.60
C GLU A 118 12.18 -14.36 7.55
N PRO A 119 13.22 -15.18 7.78
CA PRO A 119 13.45 -16.38 6.97
C PRO A 119 12.29 -17.36 7.09
N ALA A 120 11.77 -17.86 5.96
CA ALA A 120 10.71 -18.86 5.93
C ALA A 120 11.24 -20.27 5.62
N SER A 121 11.99 -20.38 4.51
CA SER A 121 12.67 -21.59 4.05
C SER A 121 14.04 -21.24 3.47
N ARG A 122 14.73 -22.19 2.82
CA ARG A 122 16.07 -22.00 2.25
C ARG A 122 16.09 -20.88 1.19
N GLY A 123 16.48 -19.68 1.60
CA GLY A 123 16.60 -18.51 0.71
C GLY A 123 15.30 -17.73 0.51
N GLU A 124 14.24 -18.11 1.20
CA GLU A 124 12.94 -17.45 1.20
C GLU A 124 12.77 -16.53 2.40
N VAL A 125 11.99 -15.48 2.21
CA VAL A 125 11.57 -14.55 3.26
C VAL A 125 10.07 -14.35 3.20
N ARG A 126 9.47 -14.01 4.35
CA ARG A 126 8.08 -13.58 4.49
C ARG A 126 7.99 -12.37 5.41
N PHE A 127 6.88 -11.65 5.34
CA PHE A 127 6.58 -10.65 6.36
C PHE A 127 6.34 -11.34 7.70
N THR A 128 6.83 -10.71 8.77
CA THR A 128 6.56 -11.15 10.16
C THR A 128 5.13 -10.81 10.60
N MET A 129 4.49 -9.89 9.88
CA MET A 129 3.22 -9.30 10.26
C MET A 129 2.15 -9.60 9.20
N PRO A 130 1.04 -10.22 9.60
CA PRO A 130 -0.09 -10.45 8.71
C PRO A 130 -0.66 -9.11 8.24
N GLY A 131 -1.14 -9.05 6.99
CA GLY A 131 -1.77 -7.88 6.41
C GLY A 131 -0.83 -6.73 6.00
N PHE A 132 0.46 -6.81 6.32
CA PHE A 132 1.41 -5.75 5.97
C PHE A 132 1.63 -5.64 4.45
N ASP A 133 1.53 -6.77 3.75
CA ASP A 133 1.52 -6.83 2.28
C ASP A 133 0.33 -6.04 1.69
N ARG A 134 -0.87 -6.19 2.28
CA ARG A 134 -2.06 -5.43 1.87
C ARG A 134 -1.86 -3.93 2.09
N TYR A 135 -1.38 -3.54 3.26
CA TYR A 135 -1.08 -2.15 3.57
C TYR A 135 -0.10 -1.54 2.55
N ILE A 136 0.96 -2.26 2.18
CA ILE A 136 1.93 -1.79 1.17
C ILE A 136 1.25 -1.62 -0.19
N ARG A 137 0.44 -2.59 -0.64
CA ARG A 137 -0.27 -2.48 -1.92
C ARG A 137 -1.20 -1.26 -1.96
N GLU A 138 -1.93 -0.99 -0.89
CA GLU A 138 -2.84 0.16 -0.79
C GLU A 138 -2.08 1.50 -0.74
N THR A 139 -0.95 1.53 -0.02
CA THR A 139 -0.06 2.69 0.05
C THR A 139 0.49 3.04 -1.33
N LEU A 140 1.00 2.05 -2.06
CA LEU A 140 1.51 2.24 -3.43
C LEU A 140 0.43 2.67 -4.41
N ALA A 141 -0.80 2.18 -4.25
CA ALA A 141 -1.94 2.59 -5.09
C ALA A 141 -2.33 4.06 -4.84
N THR A 142 -2.16 4.56 -3.61
CA THR A 142 -2.43 5.95 -3.24
C THR A 142 -1.33 6.90 -3.71
N GLU A 143 -0.07 6.44 -3.67
CA GLU A 143 1.10 7.20 -4.15
C GLU A 143 1.23 7.23 -5.68
N ALA A 144 0.56 6.31 -6.39
CA ALA A 144 0.55 6.31 -7.84
C ALA A 144 -0.03 7.65 -8.35
N PRO A 145 0.67 8.37 -9.26
CA PRO A 145 0.14 9.62 -9.80
C PRO A 145 -1.22 9.34 -10.43
N SER A 146 -2.25 10.05 -9.94
CA SER A 146 -3.62 9.96 -10.43
C SER A 146 -3.61 10.14 -11.95
N ALA A 147 -3.71 9.03 -12.68
CA ALA A 147 -3.87 9.02 -14.12
C ALA A 147 -5.35 9.27 -14.46
N ALA A 148 -5.88 10.43 -14.06
CA ALA A 148 -7.10 11.02 -14.61
C ALA A 148 -7.37 12.38 -13.96
N ASP A 149 -6.83 13.43 -14.56
CA ASP A 149 -7.62 14.64 -14.78
C ASP A 149 -7.34 15.07 -16.22
N PRO A 150 -8.23 14.80 -17.20
CA PRO A 150 -8.07 15.42 -18.50
C PRO A 150 -8.28 16.92 -18.26
N ALA A 151 -7.20 17.69 -18.44
CA ALA A 151 -7.26 19.15 -18.45
C ALA A 151 -8.52 19.59 -19.23
N PRO A 152 -9.34 20.53 -18.72
CA PRO A 152 -10.51 20.98 -19.44
C PRO A 152 -10.05 21.53 -20.79
N GLY A 153 -10.35 20.75 -21.82
CA GLY A 153 -10.04 21.07 -23.20
C GLY A 153 -10.64 22.43 -23.52
N SER A 154 -9.77 23.31 -24.00
CA SER A 154 -10.14 24.55 -24.67
C SER A 154 -11.20 24.24 -25.72
N LEU A 155 -12.45 24.60 -25.43
CA LEU A 155 -13.49 24.69 -26.45
C LEU A 155 -13.18 25.91 -27.31
N ASP A 156 -12.67 25.55 -28.48
CA ASP A 156 -12.41 26.34 -29.66
C ASP A 156 -13.43 27.48 -29.88
N ALA A 157 -12.86 28.64 -30.13
CA ALA A 157 -13.52 29.88 -30.46
C ALA A 157 -14.22 29.76 -31.83
N GLY A 158 -15.52 29.50 -31.78
CA GLY A 158 -16.39 29.61 -32.94
C GLY A 158 -16.48 31.03 -33.50
N ARG A 159 -15.78 31.25 -34.62
CA ARG A 159 -16.23 32.02 -35.80
C ARG A 159 -16.42 33.55 -35.66
N ARG A 160 -15.47 34.29 -36.26
CA ARG A 160 -15.57 35.04 -37.55
C ARG A 160 -14.80 36.38 -37.48
N ARG A 161 -13.89 36.63 -38.44
CA ARG A 161 -14.12 37.51 -39.60
C ARG A 161 -12.87 37.66 -40.50
N ARG A 162 -13.13 37.47 -41.81
CA ARG A 162 -12.55 38.10 -43.02
C ARG A 162 -11.03 38.23 -43.17
N LYS A 163 -10.51 37.46 -44.13
CA LYS A 163 -9.29 37.78 -44.88
C LYS A 163 -9.49 39.07 -45.70
N LEU A 164 -8.53 39.99 -45.59
CA LEU A 164 -8.28 41.07 -46.54
C LEU A 164 -7.02 40.67 -47.34
N PRO A 165 -6.98 40.80 -48.68
CA PRO A 165 -5.78 40.48 -49.44
C PRO A 165 -4.78 41.65 -49.37
N SER A 166 -3.50 41.36 -49.14
CA SER A 166 -2.41 42.31 -49.38
C SER A 166 -1.79 42.04 -50.76
N ALA A 167 -1.72 43.10 -51.56
CA ALA A 167 -1.02 43.14 -52.83
C ALA A 167 0.48 43.41 -52.64
N SER A 168 1.22 43.36 -53.77
CA SER A 168 2.67 43.57 -53.99
C SER A 168 3.59 42.47 -53.41
N ASP A 169 4.57 41.92 -54.14
CA ASP A 169 5.32 42.50 -55.26
C ASP A 169 5.69 41.42 -56.30
N ARG A 170 5.55 41.77 -57.58
CA ARG A 170 5.98 40.95 -58.72
C ARG A 170 7.43 41.27 -59.03
N GLY A 171 8.24 40.22 -59.10
CA GLY A 171 9.66 40.29 -59.44
C GLY A 171 9.93 40.90 -60.80
N SER A 172 11.04 41.65 -60.85
CA SER A 172 11.72 42.13 -62.04
C SER A 172 13.04 41.37 -62.15
N ASP A 173 13.22 40.60 -63.23
CA ASP A 173 14.44 40.51 -64.06
C ASP A 173 14.17 39.46 -65.17
N ALA A 174 13.84 39.84 -66.40
CA ALA A 174 14.71 40.24 -67.52
C ALA A 174 15.14 39.05 -68.43
N PRO A 175 15.36 39.30 -69.74
CA PRO A 175 14.84 38.44 -70.81
C PRO A 175 15.92 37.63 -71.56
N ARG A 176 15.48 36.72 -72.44
CA ARG A 176 16.29 36.17 -73.54
C ARG A 176 15.64 36.47 -74.89
N ARG A 177 16.50 37.03 -75.77
CA ARG A 177 16.40 37.28 -77.22
C ARG A 177 15.69 38.54 -77.67
#